data_AF-A0AAZ3PV80-F1
#
_entry.id   AF-A0AAZ3PV80-F1
#
_cell.length_a   1.000
_cell.length_b   1.000
_cell.length_c   1.000
_cell.angle_alpha   90.00
_cell.angle_beta   90.00
_cell.angle_gamma   90.00
#
_symmetry.space_group_name_H-M   'P 1'
#
loop_
_entity.id
_entity.type
_entity.pdbx_description
1 polymer ?
#
loop_
_entity_poly.entity_id
_entity_poly.type
_entity_poly.pdbx_seq_one_letter_code
_entity_poly.pdbx_strand_id
1 'polypeptide(L)'
;LPISQQSILHSCCQTYPCKTDHPTNPRLWRCHLQNSLQYPTQQIGCSLSQCNPFCHQSPIYYPPLQPVRSRWLALASYSSPKPLAPCHLQDPASCVVRKSIARVLTVINQTQKENLRKFYKGKKYKPLDLRPRKTRAIRRRLNKHEETLRTKKMQRKDRLYSIRKFAVKA
;
A
#
# COMPACT_ATOMS: atom_id res chain seq x y z
N LEU A 1 -48.78 -12.77 -31.66
CA LEU A 1 -49.06 -11.33 -31.89
C LEU A 1 -47.99 -10.52 -31.14
N PRO A 2 -47.02 -9.90 -31.82
CA PRO A 2 -45.96 -9.13 -31.18
C PRO A 2 -46.43 -7.67 -31.03
N ILE A 3 -46.36 -7.12 -29.82
CA ILE A 3 -46.49 -5.68 -29.63
C ILE A 3 -45.08 -5.13 -29.44
N SER A 4 -44.57 -4.59 -30.54
CA SER A 4 -43.58 -3.54 -30.54
C SER A 4 -44.14 -2.31 -29.83
N GLN A 5 -43.39 -1.67 -28.94
CA GLN A 5 -43.27 -0.22 -28.95
C GLN A 5 -41.87 0.20 -28.52
N GLN A 6 -41.33 1.11 -29.34
CA GLN A 6 -40.05 1.75 -29.24
C GLN A 6 -40.06 2.86 -28.18
N SER A 7 -38.88 3.09 -27.61
CA SER A 7 -38.28 4.41 -27.33
C SER A 7 -39.13 5.49 -26.62
N ILE A 8 -38.75 5.78 -25.37
CA ILE A 8 -38.54 7.18 -24.95
C ILE A 8 -37.17 7.26 -24.27
N LEU A 9 -36.30 8.05 -24.91
CA LEU A 9 -35.03 8.55 -24.43
C LEU A 9 -35.27 9.53 -23.26
N HIS A 10 -34.47 9.46 -22.20
CA HIS A 10 -33.52 10.51 -21.81
C HIS A 10 -32.98 10.32 -20.38
N SER A 11 -31.65 10.34 -20.30
CA SER A 11 -30.86 11.01 -19.25
C SER A 11 -30.92 10.48 -17.81
N CYS A 12 -29.96 9.64 -17.44
CA CYS A 12 -28.97 9.97 -16.40
C CYS A 12 -27.91 8.85 -16.31
N CYS A 13 -27.12 8.67 -17.36
CA CYS A 13 -25.88 7.90 -17.24
C CYS A 13 -24.85 8.79 -16.53
N GLN A 14 -24.84 8.76 -15.19
CA GLN A 14 -23.66 9.16 -14.45
C GLN A 14 -22.56 8.14 -14.76
N THR A 15 -21.77 8.46 -15.77
CA THR A 15 -20.44 7.86 -15.98
C THR A 15 -19.59 8.21 -14.78
N TYR A 16 -19.49 7.29 -13.82
CA TYR A 16 -18.41 7.33 -12.84
C TYR A 16 -17.07 7.21 -13.61
N PRO A 17 -16.13 8.15 -13.47
CA PRO A 17 -14.80 7.96 -14.03
C PRO A 17 -14.08 6.86 -13.24
N CYS A 18 -14.06 5.66 -13.82
CA CYS A 18 -13.20 4.56 -13.42
C CYS A 18 -11.74 5.02 -13.56
N LYS A 19 -11.08 5.36 -12.44
CA LYS A 19 -9.62 5.59 -12.43
C LYS A 19 -8.88 4.25 -12.54
N THR A 20 -8.66 3.80 -13.76
CA THR A 20 -7.45 3.09 -14.17
C THR A 20 -7.01 3.83 -15.44
N ASP A 21 -5.84 4.45 -15.47
CA ASP A 21 -4.61 3.75 -15.86
C ASP A 21 -3.36 4.38 -15.24
N HIS A 22 -2.51 3.54 -14.65
CA HIS A 22 -1.12 3.90 -14.39
C HIS A 22 -0.34 3.85 -15.71
N PRO A 23 0.37 4.91 -16.11
CA PRO A 23 1.12 4.90 -17.36
C PRO A 23 2.30 3.93 -17.27
N THR A 24 2.29 2.91 -18.13
CA THR A 24 3.37 1.93 -18.30
C THR A 24 4.32 2.41 -19.40
N ASN A 25 5.03 3.53 -19.18
CA ASN A 25 6.07 3.99 -20.11
C ASN A 25 7.34 4.45 -19.37
N PRO A 26 8.47 3.72 -19.49
CA PRO A 26 9.73 4.03 -18.80
C PRO A 26 10.57 5.16 -19.44
N ARG A 27 10.09 5.90 -20.46
CA ARG A 27 10.86 6.99 -21.10
C ARG A 27 10.80 8.36 -20.42
N LEU A 28 10.01 8.54 -19.35
CA LEU A 28 9.90 9.83 -18.64
C LEU A 28 10.85 9.97 -17.43
N TRP A 29 11.84 9.08 -17.29
CA TRP A 29 12.82 9.09 -16.19
C TRP A 29 14.24 9.53 -16.62
N ARG A 30 14.36 10.30 -17.71
CA ARG A 30 15.66 10.75 -18.22
C ARG A 30 15.68 12.24 -18.56
N CYS A 31 15.35 13.08 -17.59
CA CYS A 31 15.72 14.49 -17.56
C CYS A 31 15.87 14.92 -16.09
N HIS A 32 16.95 14.52 -15.42
CA HIS A 32 17.55 15.25 -14.28
C HIS A 32 18.85 14.57 -13.85
N LEU A 33 19.78 14.45 -14.80
CA LEU A 33 21.17 14.20 -14.46
C LEU A 33 22.05 14.90 -15.49
N GLN A 34 22.41 16.15 -15.21
CA GLN A 34 23.73 16.75 -15.48
C GLN A 34 23.67 18.27 -15.25
N ASN A 35 24.76 18.79 -14.67
CA ASN A 35 25.07 20.19 -14.34
C ASN A 35 24.55 20.69 -12.99
N SER A 36 25.42 20.69 -11.98
CA SER A 36 26.32 21.85 -11.75
C SER A 36 27.04 21.71 -10.41
N LEU A 37 28.34 21.38 -10.45
CA LEU A 37 29.31 21.95 -9.52
C LEU A 37 29.80 23.28 -10.13
N GLN A 38 30.25 24.18 -9.26
CA GLN A 38 30.78 25.55 -9.46
C GLN A 38 29.76 26.71 -9.56
N TYR A 39 29.69 27.49 -8.48
CA TYR A 39 29.44 28.95 -8.49
C TYR A 39 30.72 29.68 -8.97
N PRO A 40 30.64 30.88 -9.59
CA PRO A 40 30.59 32.12 -8.81
C PRO A 40 29.74 33.28 -9.40
N THR A 41 29.51 34.26 -8.53
CA THR A 41 28.98 35.62 -8.68
C THR A 41 29.09 36.29 -10.06
N GLN A 42 28.02 36.96 -10.51
CA GLN A 42 28.02 38.39 -10.85
C GLN A 42 26.60 38.93 -11.08
N GLN A 43 26.33 40.09 -10.48
CA GLN A 43 25.15 40.91 -10.70
C GLN A 43 25.19 41.48 -12.11
N ILE A 44 24.14 41.27 -12.89
CA ILE A 44 23.79 42.16 -14.01
C ILE A 44 22.28 42.37 -13.91
N GLY A 45 21.90 43.64 -13.73
CA GLY A 45 20.51 44.06 -13.64
C GLY A 45 19.76 43.72 -14.92
N CYS A 46 18.58 43.11 -14.75
CA CYS A 46 17.57 43.07 -15.79
C CYS A 46 16.37 43.89 -15.33
N SER A 47 16.13 44.91 -16.15
CA SER A 47 15.15 45.97 -16.07
C SER A 47 13.73 45.52 -15.78
N LEU A 48 13.07 46.31 -14.94
CA LEU A 48 11.62 46.38 -14.77
C LEU A 48 10.91 46.36 -16.14
N SER A 49 10.10 45.33 -16.37
CA SER A 49 8.68 45.44 -16.74
C SER A 49 8.22 44.04 -17.15
N GLN A 50 7.04 43.65 -16.68
CA GLN A 50 6.37 42.36 -16.94
C GLN A 50 6.73 41.22 -15.98
N CYS A 51 6.56 41.49 -14.68
CA CYS A 51 6.18 40.46 -13.71
C CYS A 51 4.73 40.70 -13.28
N ASN A 52 3.91 39.66 -13.44
CA ASN A 52 2.49 39.56 -13.09
C ASN A 52 2.26 39.85 -11.58
N PRO A 53 1.21 40.58 -11.15
CA PRO A 53 1.08 41.05 -9.76
C PRO A 53 0.47 40.00 -8.80
N PHE A 54 0.79 38.73 -8.98
CA PHE A 54 0.34 37.65 -8.09
C PHE A 54 1.49 36.74 -7.65
N CYS A 55 2.66 37.34 -7.41
CA CYS A 55 3.72 36.74 -6.60
C CYS A 55 3.63 37.28 -5.17
N HIS A 56 2.48 37.12 -4.51
CA HIS A 56 2.47 37.10 -3.05
C HIS A 56 2.98 35.74 -2.62
N GLN A 57 4.28 35.69 -2.32
CA GLN A 57 4.86 34.72 -1.42
C GLN A 57 3.96 34.68 -0.18
N SER A 58 3.13 33.65 -0.04
CA SER A 58 2.57 33.33 1.26
C SER A 58 3.77 33.00 2.16
N PRO A 59 4.02 33.76 3.23
CA PRO A 59 5.06 33.38 4.17
C PRO A 59 4.73 31.97 4.64
N ILE A 60 5.67 31.03 4.50
CA ILE A 60 5.54 29.74 5.19
C ILE A 60 5.63 30.09 6.67
N TYR A 61 4.47 30.28 7.30
CA TYR A 61 4.37 30.37 8.74
C TYR A 61 4.70 28.97 9.27
N TYR A 62 5.97 28.76 9.63
CA TYR A 62 6.33 27.63 10.48
C TYR A 62 5.79 27.98 11.87
N PRO A 63 4.73 27.29 12.35
CA PRO A 63 4.28 27.51 13.71
C PRO A 63 5.46 27.24 14.65
N PRO A 64 5.70 28.11 15.65
CA PRO A 64 6.80 27.92 16.58
C PRO A 64 6.66 26.53 17.21
N LEU A 65 7.76 25.77 17.19
CA LEU A 65 7.84 24.47 17.85
C LEU A 65 7.48 24.68 19.32
N GLN A 66 6.25 24.33 19.68
CA GLN A 66 5.82 24.42 21.06
C GLN A 66 6.76 23.55 21.90
N PRO A 67 7.19 24.02 23.08
CA PRO A 67 7.97 23.20 23.99
C PRO A 67 7.22 21.88 24.18
N VAL A 68 7.91 20.76 24.02
CA VAL A 68 7.37 19.46 24.38
C VAL A 68 7.20 19.48 25.90
N ARG A 69 6.10 20.07 26.37
CA ARG A 69 5.58 19.88 27.71
C ARG A 69 5.48 18.38 27.85
N SER A 70 6.29 17.85 28.75
CA SER A 70 6.40 16.43 29.05
C SER A 70 5.01 15.81 29.01
N ARG A 71 4.82 14.88 28.07
CA ARG A 71 3.58 14.13 27.84
C ARG A 71 3.07 13.38 29.09
N TRP A 72 3.85 13.42 30.17
CA TRP A 72 3.54 12.88 31.49
C TRP A 72 2.54 13.70 32.31
N LEU A 73 2.30 14.99 32.01
CA LEU A 73 1.34 15.81 32.78
C LEU A 73 -0.01 16.04 32.10
N ALA A 74 -0.21 15.54 30.88
CA ALA A 74 -1.50 15.61 30.16
C ALA A 74 -2.33 14.31 30.27
N LEU A 75 -2.05 13.48 31.29
CA LEU A 75 -2.77 12.24 31.59
C LEU A 75 -3.59 12.31 32.89
N ALA A 76 -3.60 13.45 33.59
CA ALA A 76 -4.28 13.59 34.88
C ALA A 76 -5.70 14.19 34.78
N SER A 77 -6.20 14.48 33.57
CA SER A 77 -7.52 15.10 33.36
C SER A 77 -8.28 14.57 32.13
N TYR A 78 -7.92 13.39 31.64
CA TYR A 78 -8.92 12.56 30.96
C TYR A 78 -9.66 11.80 32.06
N SER A 79 -10.86 12.30 32.39
CA SER A 79 -11.88 11.50 33.08
C SER A 79 -11.84 10.09 32.48
N SER A 80 -11.62 9.08 33.33
CA SER A 80 -11.68 7.67 32.96
C SER A 80 -12.76 7.47 31.90
N PRO A 81 -12.48 6.89 30.71
CA PRO A 81 -13.55 6.51 29.82
C PRO A 81 -14.47 5.62 30.64
N LYS A 82 -15.68 6.12 30.90
CA LYS A 82 -16.72 5.38 31.63
C LYS A 82 -16.71 3.98 31.01
N PRO A 83 -16.55 2.90 31.79
CA PRO A 83 -16.71 1.57 31.22
C PRO A 83 -18.06 1.61 30.53
N LEU A 84 -18.06 1.43 29.21
CA LEU A 84 -19.29 1.29 28.46
C LEU A 84 -20.05 0.20 29.20
N ALA A 85 -21.12 0.58 29.89
CA ALA A 85 -21.94 -0.36 30.62
C ALA A 85 -22.21 -1.52 29.66
N PRO A 86 -22.13 -2.78 30.12
CA PRO A 86 -22.57 -3.87 29.28
C PRO A 86 -23.98 -3.49 28.83
N CYS A 87 -24.16 -3.40 27.53
CA CYS A 87 -25.44 -3.08 26.92
C CYS A 87 -26.34 -4.30 27.13
N HIS A 88 -26.78 -4.47 28.37
CA HIS A 88 -27.56 -5.60 28.86
C HIS A 88 -29.06 -5.42 28.60
N LEU A 89 -29.41 -4.45 27.77
CA LEU A 89 -30.74 -4.30 27.19
C LEU A 89 -30.60 -3.87 25.73
N GLN A 90 -30.14 -4.79 24.89
CA GLN A 90 -30.43 -4.75 23.46
C GLN A 90 -31.51 -5.80 23.24
N ASP A 91 -32.65 -5.36 22.70
CA ASP A 91 -33.75 -6.26 22.34
C ASP A 91 -33.20 -7.50 21.62
N PRO A 92 -33.49 -8.72 22.10
CA PRO A 92 -32.85 -9.95 21.62
C PRO A 92 -33.07 -10.16 20.12
N ALA A 93 -34.14 -9.59 19.55
CA ALA A 93 -34.44 -9.62 18.13
C ALA A 93 -33.37 -8.93 17.26
N SER A 94 -32.80 -7.80 17.71
CA SER A 94 -31.81 -7.05 16.93
C SER A 94 -30.49 -7.83 16.78
N CYS A 95 -30.10 -8.57 17.82
CA CYS A 95 -28.91 -9.42 17.82
C CYS A 95 -29.05 -10.60 16.87
N VAL A 96 -30.24 -11.20 16.76
CA VAL A 96 -30.51 -12.32 15.83
C VAL A 96 -30.44 -11.83 14.39
N VAL A 97 -31.08 -10.70 14.08
CA VAL A 97 -31.08 -10.11 12.73
C VAL A 97 -29.68 -9.64 12.33
N ARG A 98 -28.92 -9.00 13.23
CA ARG A 98 -27.53 -8.60 12.94
C ARG A 98 -26.63 -9.81 12.64
N LYS A 99 -26.80 -10.89 13.40
CA LYS A 99 -26.06 -12.15 13.17
C LYS A 99 -26.45 -12.80 11.84
N SER A 100 -27.72 -12.81 11.46
CA SER A 100 -28.15 -13.39 10.17
C SER A 100 -27.62 -12.60 8.98
N ILE A 101 -27.70 -11.26 9.03
CA ILE A 101 -27.12 -10.37 7.99
C ILE A 101 -25.60 -10.61 7.88
N ALA A 102 -24.90 -10.66 9.01
CA ALA A 102 -23.45 -10.92 9.01
C ALA A 102 -23.08 -12.29 8.40
N ARG A 103 -23.88 -13.34 8.66
CA ARG A 103 -23.69 -14.66 8.06
C ARG A 103 -23.85 -14.62 6.53
N VAL A 104 -24.90 -13.98 6.02
CA VAL A 104 -25.14 -13.85 4.57
C VAL A 104 -23.98 -13.10 3.90
N LEU A 105 -23.57 -11.95 4.45
CA LEU A 105 -22.43 -11.20 3.93
C LEU A 105 -21.13 -12.00 3.97
N THR A 106 -20.94 -12.84 4.99
CA THR A 106 -19.76 -13.71 5.08
C THR A 106 -19.73 -14.72 3.94
N VAL A 107 -20.87 -15.38 3.63
CA VAL A 107 -20.97 -16.34 2.52
C VAL A 107 -20.73 -15.66 1.17
N ILE A 108 -21.30 -14.48 0.95
CA ILE A 108 -21.06 -13.69 -0.27
C ILE A 108 -19.56 -13.35 -0.42
N ASN A 109 -18.91 -12.91 0.66
CA ASN A 109 -17.48 -12.58 0.62
C ASN A 109 -16.58 -13.81 0.40
N GLN A 110 -16.96 -14.98 0.95
CA GLN A 110 -16.24 -16.23 0.75
C GLN A 110 -16.29 -16.65 -0.73
N THR A 111 -17.50 -16.73 -1.30
CA THR A 111 -17.71 -17.13 -2.71
C THR A 111 -17.01 -16.17 -3.69
N GLN A 112 -17.10 -14.86 -3.47
CA GLN A 112 -16.37 -13.86 -4.28
C GLN A 112 -14.85 -14.07 -4.22
N LYS A 113 -14.29 -14.23 -3.02
CA LYS A 113 -12.84 -14.47 -2.85
C LYS A 113 -12.40 -15.80 -3.47
N GLU A 114 -13.21 -16.84 -3.40
CA GLU A 114 -12.93 -18.13 -4.04
C GLU A 114 -12.87 -18.00 -5.56
N ASN A 115 -13.82 -17.29 -6.17
CA ASN A 115 -13.83 -17.03 -7.60
C ASN A 115 -12.61 -16.21 -8.02
N LEU A 116 -12.22 -15.19 -7.25
CA LEU A 116 -10.97 -14.45 -7.49
C LEU A 116 -9.72 -15.33 -7.34
N ARG A 117 -9.69 -16.25 -6.37
CA ARG A 117 -8.57 -17.21 -6.20
C ARG A 117 -8.45 -18.14 -7.40
N LYS A 118 -9.58 -18.60 -7.97
CA LYS A 118 -9.61 -19.40 -9.20
C LYS A 118 -9.08 -18.57 -10.39
N PHE A 119 -9.57 -17.34 -10.57
CA PHE A 119 -9.16 -16.47 -11.67
C PHE A 119 -7.67 -16.06 -11.62
N TYR A 120 -7.12 -15.84 -10.42
CA TYR A 120 -5.71 -15.49 -10.21
C TYR A 120 -4.82 -16.71 -9.92
N LYS A 121 -5.30 -17.94 -10.14
CA LYS A 121 -4.46 -19.14 -10.03
C LYS A 121 -3.37 -19.09 -11.11
N GLY A 122 -2.13 -19.39 -10.75
CA GLY A 122 -0.97 -19.38 -11.68
C GLY A 122 -0.44 -18.00 -12.11
N LYS A 123 -1.23 -16.92 -11.99
CA LYS A 123 -0.78 -15.57 -12.35
C LYS A 123 0.30 -15.06 -11.38
N LYS A 124 1.36 -14.45 -11.91
CA LYS A 124 2.49 -13.89 -11.14
C LYS A 124 2.06 -12.75 -10.21
N TYR A 125 1.26 -11.81 -10.73
CA TYR A 125 0.83 -10.63 -9.98
C TYR A 125 -0.59 -10.82 -9.46
N LYS A 126 -0.71 -10.94 -8.13
CA LYS A 126 -1.99 -11.05 -7.43
C LYS A 126 -2.25 -9.79 -6.59
N PRO A 127 -3.53 -9.42 -6.39
CA PRO A 127 -3.93 -8.38 -5.44
C PRO A 127 -3.37 -8.63 -4.04
N LEU A 128 -3.14 -7.57 -3.26
CA LEU A 128 -2.55 -7.65 -1.92
C LEU A 128 -3.37 -8.52 -0.96
N ASP A 129 -4.70 -8.54 -1.09
CA ASP A 129 -5.60 -9.30 -0.23
C ASP A 129 -5.49 -10.82 -0.40
N LEU A 130 -5.16 -11.26 -1.61
CA LEU A 130 -5.00 -12.67 -1.95
C LEU A 130 -3.58 -13.18 -1.67
N ARG A 131 -2.64 -12.30 -1.31
CA ARG A 131 -1.27 -12.71 -0.95
C ARG A 131 -1.27 -13.40 0.41
N PRO A 132 -0.40 -14.42 0.60
CA PRO A 132 -0.27 -15.06 1.91
C PRO A 132 0.16 -14.03 2.96
N ARG A 133 -0.58 -13.98 4.08
CA ARG A 133 -0.27 -13.11 5.21
C ARG A 133 0.91 -13.72 5.98
N LYS A 134 2.11 -13.18 5.73
CA LYS A 134 3.35 -13.50 6.44
C LYS A 134 3.96 -12.21 6.98
N THR A 135 4.88 -12.31 7.95
CA THR A 135 5.60 -11.14 8.46
C THR A 135 6.39 -10.46 7.33
N ARG A 136 6.66 -9.15 7.48
CA ARG A 136 7.45 -8.39 6.50
C ARG A 136 8.85 -8.99 6.31
N ALA A 137 9.50 -9.43 7.39
CA ALA A 137 10.81 -10.07 7.32
C ALA A 137 10.78 -11.35 6.45
N ILE A 138 9.79 -12.23 6.65
CA ILE A 138 9.65 -13.46 5.86
C ILE A 138 9.34 -13.17 4.38
N ARG A 139 8.69 -12.06 4.06
CA ARG A 139 8.45 -11.66 2.66
C ARG A 139 9.69 -11.10 1.96
N ARG A 140 10.66 -10.61 2.71
CA ARG A 140 11.89 -9.97 2.19
C ARG A 140 13.12 -10.88 2.20
N ARG A 141 13.07 -11.98 2.95
CA ARG A 141 14.13 -13.00 2.92
C ARG A 141 14.28 -13.59 1.52
N LEU A 142 15.46 -14.16 1.25
CA LEU A 142 15.76 -14.86 0.01
C LEU A 142 14.87 -16.09 -0.19
N ASN A 143 14.68 -16.49 -1.45
CA ASN A 143 14.02 -17.75 -1.75
C ASN A 143 14.94 -18.92 -1.38
N LYS A 144 14.39 -20.07 -1.00
CA LYS A 144 15.19 -21.29 -0.69
C LYS A 144 16.15 -21.64 -1.83
N HIS A 145 15.69 -21.48 -3.08
CA HIS A 145 16.53 -21.69 -4.25
C HIS A 145 17.73 -20.75 -4.26
N GLU A 146 17.50 -19.45 -4.08
CA GLU A 146 18.54 -18.42 -4.02
C GLU A 146 19.52 -18.67 -2.87
N GLU A 147 19.02 -19.06 -1.69
CA GLU A 147 19.84 -19.44 -0.53
C GLU A 147 20.74 -20.64 -0.83
N THR A 148 20.27 -21.58 -1.65
CA THR A 148 21.04 -22.78 -2.04
C THR A 148 21.97 -22.56 -3.24
N LEU A 149 21.92 -21.41 -3.92
CA LEU A 149 22.77 -21.18 -5.09
C LEU A 149 24.26 -21.19 -4.68
N ARG A 150 25.03 -22.03 -5.36
CA ARG A 150 26.49 -22.14 -5.18
C ARG A 150 27.19 -21.83 -6.50
N THR A 151 28.33 -21.15 -6.44
CA THR A 151 29.16 -20.88 -7.62
C THR A 151 29.67 -22.19 -8.23
N LYS A 152 29.92 -22.22 -9.55
CA LYS A 152 30.47 -23.41 -10.23
C LYS A 152 31.78 -23.90 -9.59
N LYS A 153 32.61 -22.96 -9.11
CA LYS A 153 33.85 -23.24 -8.36
C LYS A 153 33.56 -23.98 -7.05
N MET A 154 32.61 -23.49 -6.26
CA MET A 154 32.20 -24.18 -5.02
C MET A 154 31.60 -25.55 -5.30
N GLN A 155 30.72 -25.69 -6.29
CA GLN A 155 30.15 -26.99 -6.65
C GLN A 155 31.20 -28.01 -7.08
N ARG A 156 32.27 -27.58 -7.76
CA ARG A 156 33.42 -28.46 -8.08
C ARG A 156 34.16 -28.86 -6.81
N LYS A 157 34.42 -27.91 -5.90
CA LYS A 157 35.09 -28.18 -4.62
C LYS A 157 34.29 -29.14 -3.74
N ASP A 158 33.00 -28.91 -3.60
CA ASP A 158 32.10 -29.74 -2.77
C ASP A 158 31.99 -31.18 -3.32
N ARG A 159 32.04 -31.35 -4.65
CA ARG A 159 32.11 -32.67 -5.30
C ARG A 159 33.46 -33.36 -5.10
N LEU A 160 34.56 -32.62 -5.25
CA LEU A 160 35.91 -33.17 -5.18
C LEU A 160 36.32 -33.51 -3.74
N TYR A 161 35.98 -32.66 -2.79
CA TYR A 161 36.35 -32.77 -1.38
C TYR A 161 35.09 -32.89 -0.51
N SER A 162 34.38 -34.00 -0.64
CA SER A 162 33.26 -34.31 0.23
C SER A 162 33.75 -34.57 1.66
N ILE A 163 33.00 -34.11 2.66
CA ILE A 163 33.30 -34.38 4.06
C ILE A 163 33.08 -35.87 4.31
N ARG A 164 34.16 -36.59 4.60
CA ARG A 164 34.13 -38.02 4.92
C ARG A 164 34.14 -38.20 6.44
N LYS A 165 33.40 -39.19 6.92
CA LYS A 165 33.46 -39.59 8.34
C LYS A 165 34.68 -40.49 8.53
N PHE A 166 35.53 -40.18 9.51
CA PHE A 166 36.70 -40.99 9.86
C PHE A 166 36.81 -41.13 11.37
N ALA A 167 37.52 -42.16 11.83
CA ALA A 167 37.89 -42.37 13.22
C ALA A 167 39.41 -42.49 13.31
N VAL A 168 39.98 -41.95 14.39
CA VAL A 168 41.41 -42.09 14.67
C VAL A 168 41.58 -43.26 15.62
N LYS A 169 42.49 -44.17 15.27
CA LYS A 169 42.89 -45.26 16.16
C LYS A 169 43.76 -44.67 17.26
N ALA A 170 43.41 -44.95 18.52
CA ALA A 170 44.27 -44.69 19.67
C ALA A 170 45.42 -45.69 19.72
#